data_AF-G7ZC79-F1
#
_entry.id   AF-G7ZC79-F1
#
_cell.length_a   1.000
_cell.length_b   1.000
_cell.length_c   1.000
_cell.angle_alpha   90.00
_cell.angle_beta   90.00
_cell.angle_gamma   90.00
#
_symmetry.space_group_name_H-M   'P 1'
#
loop_
_entity.id
_entity.type
_entity.pdbx_description
1 polymer ?
#
loop_
_entity_poly.entity_id
_entity_poly.type
_entity_poly.pdbx_seq_one_letter_code
_entity_poly.pdbx_strand_id
1 'polypeptide(L)'
;MRPAPFPKPQILKLESDPMLFHVTMTVRLPADMPADAAADLKAREKAIAADLQRNGKWRHLWRVAGAYANVSIFDVADNAELHDILTGLPLFPYMDIAVTPLCRHPSSVRDGDA
;
A
#
# COMPACT_ATOMS: atom_id res chain seq x y z
N MET A 1 33.74 -14.85 45.48
CA MET A 1 33.58 -14.50 44.05
C MET A 1 32.11 -14.16 43.84
N ARG A 2 31.75 -12.91 43.49
CA ARG A 2 30.33 -12.54 43.26
C ARG A 2 29.96 -12.94 41.82
N PRO A 3 28.77 -13.52 41.59
CA PRO A 3 28.33 -13.83 40.22
C PRO A 3 28.14 -12.54 39.43
N ALA A 4 28.51 -12.56 38.15
CA ALA A 4 28.28 -11.46 37.23
C ALA A 4 26.76 -11.22 37.08
N PRO A 5 26.30 -9.96 36.98
CA PRO A 5 24.89 -9.67 36.78
C PRO A 5 24.41 -10.25 35.44
N PHE A 6 23.22 -10.84 35.45
CA PHE A 6 22.54 -11.27 34.22
C PHE A 6 22.37 -10.07 33.28
N PRO A 7 22.60 -10.24 31.96
CA PRO A 7 22.34 -9.19 31.00
C PRO A 7 20.84 -8.83 31.05
N LYS A 8 20.53 -7.53 31.15
CA LYS A 8 19.16 -7.04 31.07
C LYS A 8 18.57 -7.45 29.71
N PRO A 9 17.34 -7.95 29.64
CA PRO A 9 16.70 -8.22 28.36
C PRO A 9 16.65 -6.93 27.54
N GLN A 10 17.31 -6.94 26.38
CA GLN A 10 17.09 -5.92 25.36
C GLN A 10 15.67 -6.14 24.84
N ILE A 11 14.78 -5.20 25.15
CA ILE A 11 13.49 -5.10 24.49
C ILE A 11 13.82 -4.77 23.03
N LEU A 12 13.82 -5.79 22.17
CA LEU A 12 13.79 -5.60 20.72
C LEU A 12 12.58 -4.69 20.45
N LYS A 13 12.79 -3.54 19.81
CA LYS A 13 11.68 -2.86 19.14
C LYS A 13 11.08 -3.92 18.21
N LEU A 14 9.83 -4.30 18.42
CA LEU A 14 9.04 -4.93 17.38
C LEU A 14 8.92 -3.86 16.28
N GLU A 15 9.88 -3.81 15.37
CA GLU A 15 9.58 -3.29 14.06
C GLU A 15 8.59 -4.29 13.48
N SER A 16 7.36 -3.85 13.27
CA SER A 16 6.34 -4.68 12.65
C SER A 16 6.89 -5.11 11.29
N ASP A 17 6.98 -6.42 11.05
CA ASP A 17 7.30 -6.91 9.71
C ASP A 17 6.22 -6.38 8.76
N PRO A 18 6.62 -5.74 7.64
CA PRO A 18 5.67 -5.17 6.71
C PRO A 18 4.67 -6.22 6.19
N MET A 19 3.41 -5.84 6.09
CA MET A 19 2.35 -6.68 5.56
C MET A 19 2.11 -6.36 4.09
N LEU A 20 2.01 -7.41 3.29
CA LEU A 20 1.65 -7.30 1.88
C LEU A 20 0.14 -7.36 1.67
N PHE A 21 -0.38 -6.47 0.85
CA PHE A 21 -1.78 -6.44 0.46
C PHE A 21 -1.94 -6.41 -1.05
N HIS A 22 -2.73 -7.34 -1.57
CA HIS A 22 -3.26 -7.24 -2.93
C HIS A 22 -4.48 -6.34 -2.92
N VAL A 23 -4.42 -5.27 -3.71
CA VAL A 23 -5.50 -4.30 -3.81
C VAL A 23 -5.92 -4.14 -5.26
N THR A 24 -7.21 -4.32 -5.54
CA THR A 24 -7.80 -3.95 -6.83
C THR A 24 -8.60 -2.67 -6.66
N MET A 25 -8.48 -1.77 -7.64
CA MET A 25 -9.18 -0.50 -7.63
C MET A 25 -9.78 -0.23 -9.00
N THR A 26 -11.10 -0.01 -9.06
CA THR A 26 -11.79 0.40 -10.28
C THR A 26 -12.25 1.84 -10.14
N VAL A 27 -11.79 2.71 -11.03
CA VAL A 27 -12.12 4.14 -10.99
C VAL A 27 -13.41 4.40 -11.79
N ARG A 28 -14.39 5.03 -11.12
CA ARG A 28 -15.72 5.37 -11.65
C ARG A 28 -15.97 6.86 -11.47
N LEU A 29 -15.34 7.68 -12.31
CA LEU A 29 -15.62 9.12 -12.33
C LEU A 29 -17.03 9.38 -12.91
N PRO A 30 -17.79 10.34 -12.37
CA PRO A 30 -19.05 10.78 -12.96
C PRO A 30 -18.86 11.22 -14.41
N ALA A 31 -19.80 10.85 -15.28
CA ALA A 31 -19.72 11.18 -16.71
C ALA A 31 -19.89 12.67 -17.00
N ASP A 32 -20.53 13.41 -16.08
CA ASP A 32 -20.76 14.85 -16.12
C ASP A 32 -19.65 15.66 -15.42
N MET A 33 -18.62 15.00 -14.88
CA MET A 33 -17.49 15.69 -14.28
C MET A 33 -16.74 16.52 -15.34
N PRO A 34 -16.51 17.83 -15.10
CA PRO A 34 -15.72 18.67 -16.00
C PRO A 34 -14.32 18.08 -16.26
N ALA A 35 -13.88 18.14 -17.52
CA ALA A 35 -12.65 17.49 -17.96
C ALA A 35 -11.39 18.06 -17.26
N ASP A 36 -11.39 19.35 -16.97
CA ASP A 36 -10.35 20.07 -16.23
C ASP A 36 -10.30 19.61 -14.77
N ALA A 37 -11.45 19.50 -14.10
CA ALA A 37 -11.55 18.97 -12.74
C ALA A 37 -11.08 17.51 -12.66
N ALA A 38 -11.47 16.68 -13.63
CA ALA A 38 -11.02 15.29 -13.72
C ALA A 38 -9.51 15.20 -13.96
N ALA A 39 -8.93 16.10 -14.76
CA ALA A 39 -7.50 16.13 -15.04
C ALA A 39 -6.68 16.57 -13.81
N ASP A 40 -7.12 17.61 -13.11
CA ASP A 40 -6.52 18.09 -11.86
C ASP A 40 -6.56 17.00 -10.77
N LEU A 41 -7.69 16.32 -10.62
CA LEU A 41 -7.84 15.20 -9.68
C LEU A 41 -6.85 14.08 -9.98
N LYS A 42 -6.73 13.67 -11.25
CA LYS A 42 -5.77 12.65 -11.71
C LYS A 42 -4.32 13.09 -11.52
N ALA A 43 -4.02 14.38 -11.67
CA ALA A 43 -2.67 14.90 -11.49
C ALA A 43 -2.24 14.81 -10.02
N ARG A 44 -3.10 15.21 -9.08
CA ARG A 44 -2.84 15.05 -7.63
C ARG A 44 -2.68 13.60 -7.23
N GLU A 45 -3.60 12.74 -7.69
CA GLU A 45 -3.51 11.30 -7.46
C GLU A 45 -2.16 10.74 -7.92
N LYS A 46 -1.76 11.08 -9.15
CA LYS A 46 -0.49 10.62 -9.73
C LYS A 46 0.73 11.06 -8.90
N ALA A 47 0.70 12.27 -8.34
CA ALA A 47 1.77 12.77 -7.49
C ALA A 47 1.89 11.94 -6.19
N ILE A 48 0.77 11.73 -5.49
CA ILE A 48 0.72 10.93 -4.26
C ILE A 48 1.14 9.48 -4.53
N ALA A 49 0.60 8.87 -5.60
CA ALA A 49 0.95 7.52 -5.99
C ALA A 49 2.44 7.38 -6.35
N ALA A 50 3.04 8.41 -6.97
CA ALA A 50 4.47 8.40 -7.27
C ALA A 50 5.32 8.47 -5.99
N ASP A 51 4.92 9.26 -5.00
CA ASP A 51 5.63 9.34 -3.72
C ASP A 51 5.51 8.05 -2.91
N LEU A 52 4.33 7.42 -2.89
CA LEU A 52 4.11 6.11 -2.27
C LEU A 52 4.90 4.99 -2.95
N GLN A 53 5.09 5.06 -4.27
CA GLN A 53 5.97 4.11 -4.97
C GLN A 53 7.44 4.34 -4.61
N ARG A 54 7.89 5.60 -4.54
CA ARG A 54 9.29 5.94 -4.19
C ARG A 54 9.64 5.55 -2.77
N ASN A 55 8.71 5.66 -1.82
CA ASN A 55 8.92 5.29 -0.43
C ASN A 55 8.67 3.80 -0.15
N GLY A 56 8.32 3.00 -1.16
CA GLY A 56 8.15 1.55 -1.08
C GLY A 56 6.76 1.08 -0.69
N LYS A 57 5.90 1.94 -0.13
CA LYS A 57 4.57 1.53 0.37
C LYS A 57 3.65 1.04 -0.72
N TRP A 58 3.72 1.65 -1.91
CA TRP A 58 3.01 1.18 -3.10
C TRP A 58 4.00 0.40 -3.99
N ARG A 59 4.34 -0.81 -3.53
CA ARG A 59 5.40 -1.65 -4.09
C ARG A 59 5.20 -1.96 -5.58
N HIS A 60 3.97 -2.26 -5.98
CA HIS A 60 3.63 -2.55 -7.37
C HIS A 60 2.30 -1.93 -7.79
N LEU A 61 2.24 -1.46 -9.04
CA LEU A 61 1.07 -0.85 -9.65
C LEU A 61 0.97 -1.24 -11.13
N TRP A 62 -0.08 -1.97 -11.48
CA TRP A 62 -0.33 -2.40 -12.87
C TRP A 62 -1.70 -1.97 -13.36
N ARG A 63 -1.79 -1.63 -14.64
CA ARG A 63 -3.06 -1.39 -15.33
C ARG A 63 -3.70 -2.72 -15.68
N VAL A 64 -4.99 -2.88 -15.39
CA VAL A 64 -5.79 -3.97 -15.95
C VAL A 64 -6.09 -3.65 -17.41
N ALA A 65 -5.67 -4.52 -18.33
CA ALA A 65 -5.89 -4.32 -19.77
C ALA A 65 -7.39 -4.23 -20.09
N GLY A 66 -7.78 -3.19 -20.83
CA GLY A 66 -9.18 -2.96 -21.22
C GLY A 66 -10.10 -2.39 -20.13
N ALA A 67 -9.59 -2.12 -18.92
CA ALA A 67 -10.38 -1.56 -17.83
C ALA A 67 -9.74 -0.30 -17.24
N TYR A 68 -10.57 0.63 -16.76
CA TYR A 68 -10.08 1.75 -15.95
C TYR A 68 -9.90 1.32 -14.48
N ALA A 69 -9.11 0.26 -14.31
CA ALA A 69 -8.81 -0.37 -13.04
C ALA A 69 -7.32 -0.64 -12.89
N ASN A 70 -6.86 -0.87 -11.68
CA ASN A 70 -5.50 -1.30 -11.38
C ASN A 70 -5.48 -2.49 -10.42
N VAL A 71 -4.38 -3.24 -10.50
CA VAL A 71 -3.96 -4.23 -9.51
C VAL A 71 -2.70 -3.69 -8.87
N SER A 72 -2.67 -3.70 -7.55
CA SER A 72 -1.59 -3.12 -6.75
C SER A 72 -1.14 -4.07 -5.65
N ILE A 73 0.15 -4.00 -5.31
CA ILE A 73 0.69 -4.57 -4.07
C ILE A 73 1.13 -3.42 -3.18
N PHE A 74 0.56 -3.35 -1.98
CA PHE A 74 1.00 -2.46 -0.92
C PHE A 74 1.84 -3.22 0.09
N ASP A 75 2.80 -2.51 0.66
CA ASP A 75 3.81 -3.00 1.60
C ASP A 75 3.86 -2.02 2.78
N VAL A 76 3.07 -2.30 3.82
CA VAL A 76 2.74 -1.36 4.90
C VAL A 76 2.70 -2.07 6.25
N ALA A 77 2.88 -1.36 7.35
CA ALA A 77 3.04 -1.94 8.68
C ALA A 77 1.81 -2.72 9.17
N ASP A 78 0.60 -2.26 8.82
CA ASP A 78 -0.65 -2.89 9.25
C ASP A 78 -1.87 -2.45 8.40
N ASN A 79 -3.05 -2.96 8.78
CA ASN A 79 -4.32 -2.62 8.15
C ASN A 79 -4.70 -1.14 8.28
N ALA A 80 -4.30 -0.48 9.37
CA ALA A 80 -4.66 0.91 9.64
C ALA A 80 -3.86 1.84 8.72
N GLU A 81 -2.56 1.61 8.56
CA GLU A 81 -1.74 2.35 7.61
C GLU A 81 -2.25 2.17 6.16
N LEU A 82 -2.63 0.95 5.77
CA LEU A 82 -3.27 0.75 4.47
C LEU A 82 -4.54 1.58 4.33
N HIS A 83 -5.41 1.55 5.34
CA HIS A 83 -6.67 2.28 5.33
C HIS A 83 -6.45 3.80 5.18
N ASP A 84 -5.51 4.35 5.93
CA ASP A 84 -5.17 5.78 5.87
C ASP A 84 -4.62 6.18 4.51
N ILE A 85 -3.77 5.34 3.90
CA ILE A 85 -3.27 5.56 2.54
C ILE A 85 -4.42 5.57 1.54
N LEU A 86 -5.28 4.54 1.57
CA LEU A 86 -6.37 4.38 0.60
C LEU A 86 -7.39 5.51 0.71
N THR A 87 -7.81 5.84 1.93
CA THR A 87 -8.79 6.91 2.17
C THR A 87 -8.23 8.31 1.92
N GLY A 88 -6.90 8.48 2.03
CA GLY A 88 -6.19 9.70 1.68
C GLY A 88 -6.01 9.96 0.18
N LEU A 89 -6.30 8.96 -0.69
CA LEU A 89 -6.20 9.15 -2.14
C LEU A 89 -7.29 10.10 -2.64
N PRO A 90 -6.95 11.14 -3.43
CA PRO A 90 -7.93 12.05 -4.03
C PRO A 90 -9.05 11.34 -4.81
N LEU A 91 -8.75 10.22 -5.48
CA LEU A 91 -9.73 9.45 -6.22
C LEU A 91 -10.59 8.52 -5.35
N PHE A 92 -10.29 8.32 -4.06
CA PHE A 92 -11.00 7.39 -3.17
C PHE A 92 -12.54 7.46 -3.26
N PRO A 93 -13.19 8.65 -3.28
CA PRO A 93 -14.65 8.74 -3.39
C PRO A 93 -15.24 8.16 -4.67
N TYR A 94 -14.40 7.92 -5.68
CA TYR A 94 -14.78 7.43 -7.00
C TYR A 94 -14.22 6.02 -7.28
N MET A 95 -13.68 5.34 -6.27
CA MET A 95 -13.11 4.00 -6.43
C MET A 95 -14.00 2.93 -5.83
N ASP A 96 -14.07 1.81 -6.54
CA ASP A 96 -14.47 0.52 -6.00
C ASP A 96 -13.21 -0.27 -5.67
N ILE A 97 -12.99 -0.57 -4.39
CA ILE A 97 -11.72 -1.10 -3.86
C ILE A 97 -11.97 -2.45 -3.18
N ALA A 98 -11.19 -3.47 -3.54
CA ALA A 98 -11.11 -4.71 -2.81
C ALA A 98 -9.69 -4.94 -2.29
N VAL A 99 -9.59 -5.33 -1.01
CA VAL A 99 -8.31 -5.58 -0.31
C VAL A 99 -8.23 -7.05 0.07
N THR A 100 -7.08 -7.67 -0.19
CA THR A 100 -6.77 -9.05 0.21
C THR A 100 -5.39 -9.08 0.88
N PRO A 101 -5.31 -9.33 2.19
CA PRO A 101 -4.03 -9.55 2.87
C PRO A 101 -3.31 -10.77 2.30
N LEU A 102 -1.98 -10.70 2.19
CA LEU A 102 -1.14 -11.76 1.64
C LEU A 102 -0.17 -12.27 2.70
N CYS A 103 0.10 -13.57 2.66
CA CYS A 103 1.21 -14.17 3.39
C CYS A 103 2.35 -14.51 2.44
N ARG A 104 3.59 -14.44 2.93
CA ARG A 104 4.73 -14.94 2.17
C ARG A 104 4.58 -16.44 1.95
N HIS A 105 4.70 -16.87 0.70
CA HIS A 105 4.68 -18.29 0.36
C HIS A 105 6.03 -18.95 0.77
N PRO A 106 6.03 -20.14 1.42
CA PRO A 106 7.26 -20.79 1.90
C PRO A 106 8.26 -21.15 0.80
N SER A 107 7.78 -21.31 -0.43
CA SER A 107 8.62 -21.55 -1.62
C SER A 107 9.06 -20.29 -2.36
N SER A 108 8.75 -19.09 -1.85
CA SER A 108 9.24 -17.85 -2.47
C SER A 108 10.76 -17.77 -2.36
N VAL A 109 11.43 -17.64 -3.50
CA VAL A 109 12.89 -17.48 -3.59
C VAL A 109 13.32 -16.01 -3.60
N ARG A 110 12.36 -15.07 -3.59
CA ARG A 110 12.65 -13.64 -3.53
C ARG A 110 12.89 -13.20 -2.10
N ASP A 111 13.95 -12.42 -1.93
CA ASP A 111 14.22 -11.68 -0.69
C ASP A 111 13.38 -10.40 -0.63
N GLY A 112 13.03 -9.96 0.58
CA GLY A 112 12.35 -8.68 0.80
C GLY A 112 10.83 -8.65 0.55
N ASP A 113 10.18 -9.82 0.46
CA ASP A 113 8.72 -10.00 0.61
C ASP A 113 8.38 -10.53 2.02
N ALA A 114 9.25 -10.22 3.00
CA ALA A 114 9.23 -10.77 4.36
C ALA A 114 8.07 -10.19 5.17
#